data_AF-A0A5Q2W397-F1
#
_entry.id   AF-A0A5Q2W397-F1
#
_cell.length_a   1.000
_cell.length_b   1.000
_cell.length_c   1.000
_cell.angle_alpha   90.00
_cell.angle_beta   90.00
_cell.angle_gamma   90.00
#
_symmetry.space_group_name_H-M   'P 1'
#
loop_
_entity.id
_entity.type
_entity.pdbx_description
1 polymer ?
#
loop_
_entity_poly.entity_id
_entity_poly.type
_entity_poly.pdbx_seq_one_letter_code
_entity_poly.pdbx_strand_id
1 'polypeptide(L)'
;MIEALARPGATLYAQDVAGGGRAVVVAAGGRGLFVMRGVPPAGSGRTYQLWAVGAGGAVSEGIIELRAGTARTDVDRLAAGTTLAVTIEPAGGSPQPTTEPVVAIDLAG
;
A
#
# COMPACT_ATOMS: atom_id res chain seq x y z
N MET A 1 5.37 8.46 11.12
CA MET A 1 5.19 7.03 11.50
C MET A 1 5.00 6.86 13.00
N ILE A 2 5.84 7.47 13.85
CA ILE A 2 5.66 7.43 15.32
C ILE A 2 4.26 7.92 15.74
N GLU A 3 3.78 9.03 15.17
CA GLU A 3 2.43 9.53 15.43
C GLU A 3 1.33 8.54 15.04
N ALA A 4 1.51 7.82 13.93
CA ALA A 4 0.54 6.83 13.48
C ALA A 4 0.42 5.66 14.46
N LEU A 5 1.55 5.25 15.06
CA LEU A 5 1.62 4.20 16.09
C LEU A 5 1.11 4.68 17.45
N ALA A 6 1.21 5.97 17.73
CA ALA A 6 0.69 6.56 18.97
C ALA A 6 -0.85 6.64 19.01
N ARG A 7 -1.53 6.39 17.87
CA ARG A 7 -2.99 6.35 17.83
C ARG A 7 -3.53 5.18 18.67
N PRO A 8 -4.52 5.38 19.55
CA PRO A 8 -5.13 4.29 20.29
C PRO A 8 -5.63 3.17 19.37
N GLY A 9 -5.30 1.92 19.72
CA GLY A 9 -5.68 0.75 18.92
C GLY A 9 -4.93 0.64 17.58
N ALA A 10 -3.75 1.26 17.45
CA ALA A 10 -2.92 1.08 16.26
C ALA A 10 -2.35 -0.34 16.16
N THR A 11 -2.56 -0.99 15.02
CA THR A 11 -1.93 -2.26 14.66
C THR A 11 -0.90 -2.02 13.56
N LEU A 12 0.28 -2.63 13.71
CA LEU A 12 1.33 -2.61 12.71
C LEU A 12 1.33 -3.93 11.94
N TYR A 13 1.25 -3.83 10.62
CA TYR A 13 1.41 -4.92 9.68
C TYR A 13 2.68 -4.69 8.86
N ALA A 14 3.40 -5.75 8.55
CA ALA A 14 4.59 -5.65 7.71
C ALA A 14 4.72 -6.88 6.82
N GLN A 15 5.14 -6.64 5.57
CA GLN A 15 5.31 -7.68 4.56
C GLN A 15 6.52 -7.33 3.68
N ASP A 16 7.22 -8.34 3.19
CA ASP A 16 8.28 -8.14 2.21
C ASP A 16 7.68 -7.83 0.83
N VAL A 17 8.38 -6.99 0.06
CA VAL A 17 7.97 -6.61 -1.30
C VAL A 17 8.71 -7.48 -2.30
N ALA A 18 7.99 -8.05 -3.26
CA ALA A 18 8.57 -8.78 -4.37
C ALA A 18 9.58 -7.90 -5.13
N GLY A 19 10.79 -8.41 -5.34
CA GLY A 19 11.91 -7.65 -5.92
C GLY A 19 12.73 -6.83 -4.91
N GLY A 20 12.36 -6.85 -3.62
CA GLY A 20 13.16 -6.30 -2.52
C GLY A 20 12.49 -5.11 -1.82
N GLY A 21 12.91 -4.90 -0.57
CA GLY A 21 12.33 -3.88 0.31
C GLY A 21 11.19 -4.41 1.17
N ARG A 22 10.53 -3.51 1.89
CA ARG A 22 9.49 -3.84 2.87
C ARG A 22 8.34 -2.85 2.81
N ALA A 23 7.13 -3.36 2.97
CA ALA A 23 5.92 -2.58 3.15
C ALA A 23 5.46 -2.66 4.61
N VAL A 24 4.99 -1.54 5.15
CA VAL A 24 4.46 -1.42 6.51
C VAL A 24 3.15 -0.66 6.45
N VAL A 25 2.14 -1.17 7.17
CA VAL A 25 0.87 -0.48 7.39
C VAL A 25 0.69 -0.26 8.88
N VAL A 26 0.39 0.97 9.27
CA VAL A 26 -0.07 1.28 10.64
C VAL A 26 -1.53 1.68 10.57
N ALA A 27 -2.42 0.77 10.97
CA ALA A 27 -3.86 0.95 10.89
C ALA A 27 -4.46 1.28 12.27
N ALA A 28 -5.34 2.27 12.34
CA ALA A 28 -6.08 2.64 13.55
C ALA A 28 -7.38 3.36 13.17
N GLY A 29 -8.51 2.96 13.76
CA GLY A 29 -9.80 3.67 13.61
C GLY A 29 -10.27 3.84 12.16
N GLY A 30 -10.10 2.81 11.32
CA GLY A 30 -10.49 2.83 9.90
C GLY A 30 -9.56 3.65 8.98
N ARG A 31 -8.42 4.12 9.50
CA ARG A 31 -7.39 4.81 8.72
C ARG A 31 -6.07 4.05 8.78
N GLY A 32 -5.24 4.22 7.76
CA GLY A 32 -3.95 3.57 7.63
C GLY A 32 -2.86 4.55 7.23
N LEU A 33 -1.65 4.32 7.71
CA LEU A 33 -0.44 4.86 7.11
C LEU A 33 0.27 3.72 6.40
N PHE A 34 0.36 3.78 5.07
CA PHE A 34 1.15 2.86 4.26
C PHE A 34 2.55 3.44 4.00
N VAL A 35 3.57 2.60 4.16
CA VAL A 35 4.97 2.94 3.87
C VAL A 35 5.60 1.79 3.10
N MET A 36 6.29 2.09 2.00
CA MET A 36 7.19 1.16 1.32
C MET A 36 8.61 1.71 1.39
N ARG A 37 9.60 0.87 1.67
CA ARG A 37 11.01 1.30 1.79
C ARG A 37 11.96 0.26 1.23
N GLY A 38 13.04 0.74 0.60
CA GLY A 38 14.09 -0.09 0.03
C GLY A 38 13.63 -0.85 -1.22
N VAL A 39 12.59 -0.35 -1.88
CA VAL A 39 11.99 -0.98 -3.06
C VAL A 39 12.65 -0.44 -4.34
N PRO A 40 12.79 -1.27 -5.38
CA PRO A 40 13.32 -0.81 -6.66
C PRO A 40 12.37 0.20 -7.33
N PRO A 41 12.87 1.00 -8.29
CA PRO A 41 11.98 1.81 -9.13
C PRO A 41 11.06 0.91 -9.96
N ALA A 42 9.84 1.36 -10.24
CA ALA A 42 8.83 0.62 -11.02
C ALA A 42 9.26 0.33 -12.48
N GLY A 43 10.29 1.03 -12.97
CA GLY A 43 10.77 0.98 -14.35
C GLY A 43 10.22 2.12 -15.22
N SER A 44 10.79 2.28 -16.41
CA SER A 44 10.43 3.35 -17.33
C SER A 44 8.98 3.24 -17.79
N GLY A 45 8.23 4.36 -17.71
CA GLY A 45 6.82 4.40 -18.12
C GLY A 45 5.87 3.67 -17.18
N ARG A 46 6.33 3.29 -15.98
CA ARG A 46 5.55 2.56 -14.97
C ARG A 46 5.51 3.32 -13.65
N THR A 47 4.54 2.98 -12.82
CA THR A 47 4.38 3.52 -11.47
C THR A 47 3.92 2.43 -10.51
N TYR A 48 4.02 2.70 -9.20
CA TYR A 48 3.35 1.88 -8.20
C TYR A 48 1.95 2.44 -7.94
N GLN A 49 0.96 1.58 -7.81
CA GLN A 49 -0.40 1.98 -7.44
C GLN A 49 -0.89 1.17 -6.24
N LEU A 50 -1.46 1.87 -5.26
CA LEU A 50 -2.06 1.26 -4.08
C LEU A 50 -3.52 0.94 -4.34
N TRP A 51 -3.95 -0.21 -3.82
CA TRP A 51 -5.32 -0.69 -3.91
C TRP A 51 -5.83 -1.10 -2.52
N ALA A 52 -7.06 -0.70 -2.22
CA ALA A 52 -7.86 -1.31 -1.18
C ALA A 52 -8.70 -2.42 -1.81
N VAL A 53 -8.43 -3.67 -1.44
CA VAL A 53 -9.10 -4.85 -1.97
C VAL A 53 -10.06 -5.38 -0.91
N GLY A 54 -11.35 -5.37 -1.23
CA GLY A 54 -12.41 -5.92 -0.38
C GLY A 54 -13.36 -6.80 -1.19
N ALA A 55 -14.54 -7.09 -0.62
CA ALA A 55 -15.55 -7.94 -1.25
C ALA A 55 -16.04 -7.43 -2.63
N GLY A 56 -16.03 -6.10 -2.84
CA GLY A 56 -16.39 -5.47 -4.11
C GLY A 56 -15.27 -5.42 -5.15
N GLY A 57 -14.10 -6.00 -4.85
CA GLY A 57 -12.90 -5.93 -5.69
C GLY A 57 -11.92 -4.84 -5.26
N ALA A 58 -10.95 -4.56 -6.13
CA ALA A 58 -9.89 -3.58 -5.90
C ALA A 58 -10.37 -2.15 -6.22
N VAL A 59 -10.20 -1.25 -5.27
CA VAL A 59 -10.43 0.20 -5.42
C VAL A 59 -9.08 0.89 -5.36
N SER A 60 -8.81 1.80 -6.30
CA SER A 60 -7.57 2.57 -6.32
C SER A 60 -7.52 3.55 -5.14
N GLU A 61 -6.46 3.45 -4.35
CA GLU A 61 -6.08 4.43 -3.32
C GLU A 61 -5.03 5.44 -3.84
N GLY A 62 -4.73 5.38 -5.13
CA GLY A 62 -3.87 6.32 -5.83
C GLY A 62 -2.50 5.77 -6.20
N ILE A 63 -1.79 6.58 -7.01
CA ILE A 63 -0.42 6.32 -7.43
C ILE A 63 0.54 6.68 -6.29
N ILE A 64 1.51 5.81 -6.03
CA ILE A 64 2.51 6.00 -4.98
C ILE A 64 3.83 6.43 -5.60
N GLU A 65 4.26 7.65 -5.31
CA GLU A 65 5.55 8.16 -5.75
C GLU A 65 6.69 7.60 -4.88
N LEU A 66 7.69 6.99 -5.52
CA LEU A 66 8.93 6.65 -4.86
C LEU A 66 9.91 7.81 -4.86
N ARG A 67 10.42 8.15 -3.68
CA ARG A 67 11.51 9.10 -3.47
C ARG A 67 12.63 8.41 -2.72
N ALA A 68 13.80 8.30 -3.37
CA ALA A 68 14.96 7.58 -2.83
C ALA A 68 14.61 6.17 -2.30
N GLY A 69 13.83 5.40 -3.09
CA GLY A 69 13.40 4.03 -2.74
C GLY A 69 12.39 3.95 -1.60
N THR A 70 11.77 5.08 -1.22
CA THR A 70 10.76 5.16 -0.16
C THR A 70 9.48 5.80 -0.67
N ALA A 71 8.35 5.26 -0.26
CA ALA A 71 7.01 5.75 -0.55
C ALA A 71 6.21 5.84 0.76
N ARG A 72 5.35 6.84 0.89
CA ARG A 72 4.45 7.02 2.03
C ARG A 72 3.11 7.55 1.54
N THR A 73 2.01 6.93 1.96
CA THR A 73 0.66 7.44 1.71
C THR A 73 -0.26 7.16 2.88
N ASP A 74 -1.19 8.07 3.15
CA ASP A 74 -2.26 7.87 4.12
C ASP A 74 -3.47 7.24 3.39
N VAL A 75 -4.20 6.38 4.08
CA VAL A 75 -5.38 5.66 3.57
C VAL A 75 -6.55 5.94 4.52
N ASP A 76 -7.58 6.63 4.05
CA ASP A 76 -8.63 7.16 4.94
C ASP A 76 -9.84 6.24 5.13
N ARG A 77 -10.00 5.23 4.26
CA ARG A 77 -11.20 4.36 4.21
C ARG A 77 -10.83 2.88 4.23
N LEU A 78 -10.27 2.42 5.34
CA LEU A 78 -10.01 1.00 5.59
C LEU A 78 -11.19 0.36 6.31
N ALA A 79 -11.95 -0.45 5.58
CA ALA A 79 -12.92 -1.35 6.20
C ALA A 79 -12.21 -2.56 6.83
N ALA A 80 -12.83 -3.18 7.84
CA ALA A 80 -12.33 -4.45 8.38
C ALA A 80 -12.27 -5.51 7.27
N GLY A 81 -11.20 -6.32 7.26
CA GLY A 81 -10.97 -7.33 6.21
C GLY A 81 -10.54 -6.75 4.86
N THR A 82 -10.14 -5.48 4.80
CA THR A 82 -9.50 -4.92 3.60
C THR A 82 -8.08 -5.44 3.48
N THR A 83 -7.70 -5.90 2.30
CA THR A 83 -6.30 -6.12 1.94
C THR A 83 -5.75 -4.89 1.24
N LEU A 84 -4.62 -4.36 1.69
CA LEU A 84 -3.86 -3.36 0.93
C LEU A 84 -2.89 -4.06 -0.01
N ALA A 85 -3.02 -3.80 -1.31
CA ALA A 85 -2.17 -4.38 -2.34
C ALA A 85 -1.47 -3.28 -3.15
N VAL A 86 -0.24 -3.53 -3.57
CA VAL A 86 0.49 -2.65 -4.50
C VAL A 86 0.85 -3.41 -5.75
N THR A 87 0.59 -2.81 -6.90
CA THR A 87 0.97 -3.34 -8.22
C THR A 87 1.89 -2.37 -8.95
N ILE A 88 2.49 -2.85 -10.04
CA ILE A 88 3.23 -2.01 -10.99
C ILE A 88 2.30 -1.71 -12.17
N GLU A 89 1.98 -0.45 -12.39
CA GLU A 89 0.99 0.01 -13.36
C GLU A 89 1.63 0.93 -14.41
N PRO A 90 0.95 1.26 -15.53
CA PRO A 90 1.37 2.33 -16.44
C PRO A 90 1.53 3.68 -15.72
N ALA A 91 2.31 4.61 -16.27
CA ALA A 91 2.66 5.89 -15.63
C ALA A 91 1.47 6.79 -15.20
N GLY A 92 0.26 6.55 -15.69
CA GLY A 92 -0.97 7.23 -15.28
C GLY A 92 -1.83 6.46 -14.27
N GLY A 93 -1.34 5.33 -13.77
CA GLY A 93 -2.12 4.34 -13.03
C GLY A 93 -3.06 3.56 -13.95
N SER A 94 -4.00 2.86 -13.35
CA SER A 94 -5.01 2.05 -14.02
C SER A 94 -6.35 2.09 -13.28
N PRO A 95 -7.46 1.81 -13.97
CA PRO A 95 -8.78 1.67 -13.34
C PRO A 95 -8.91 0.37 -12.53
N GLN A 96 -8.13 -0.66 -12.87
CA GLN A 96 -8.02 -1.93 -12.15
C GLN A 96 -6.56 -2.41 -12.19
N PRO A 97 -6.13 -3.28 -11.26
CA PRO A 97 -4.80 -3.89 -11.29
C PRO A 97 -4.49 -4.53 -12.65
N THR A 98 -3.36 -4.19 -13.27
CA THR A 98 -2.91 -4.81 -14.54
C THR A 98 -1.81 -5.85 -14.35
N THR A 99 -1.23 -5.92 -13.16
CA THR A 99 -0.19 -6.88 -12.78
C THR A 99 -0.51 -7.57 -11.47
N GLU A 100 0.19 -8.68 -11.19
CA GLU A 100 0.15 -9.28 -9.87
C GLU A 100 0.70 -8.31 -8.80
N PRO A 101 0.15 -8.32 -7.57
CA PRO A 101 0.67 -7.51 -6.50
C PRO A 101 2.13 -7.83 -6.18
N VAL A 102 2.96 -6.79 -6.10
CA VAL A 102 4.31 -6.90 -5.54
C VAL A 102 4.27 -7.04 -4.01
N VAL A 103 3.17 -6.65 -3.39
CA VAL A 103 2.88 -6.89 -1.98
C VAL A 103 1.37 -6.86 -1.76
N ALA A 104 0.89 -7.72 -0.86
CA ALA A 104 -0.49 -7.72 -0.36
C ALA A 104 -0.47 -7.92 1.16
N ILE A 105 -1.17 -7.07 1.88
CA ILE A 105 -1.23 -7.06 3.35
C ILE A 105 -2.69 -7.13 3.76
N ASP A 106 -3.10 -8.29 4.28
CA ASP A 106 -4.41 -8.45 4.88
C ASP A 106 -4.46 -7.76 6.25
N LEU A 107 -5.46 -6.88 6.43
CA LEU A 107 -5.67 -6.14 7.66
C LEU A 107 -6.73 -6.80 8.58
N ALA A 108 -7.16 -8.02 8.28
CA ALA A 108 -7.93 -8.87 9.18
C ALA A 108 -7.01 -9.46 10.28
N GLY A 109 -6.60 -8.62 11.22
CA GLY A 109 -5.94 -9.00 12.47
C GLY A 109 -6.78 -8.62 13.67
#